data_AF-A0A3S0RSH2-F1
#
_entry.id   AF-A0A3S0RSH2-F1
#
_cell.length_a   1.000
_cell.length_b   1.000
_cell.length_c   1.000
_cell.angle_alpha   90.00
_cell.angle_beta   90.00
_cell.angle_gamma   90.00
#
_symmetry.space_group_name_H-M   'P 1'
#
loop_
_entity.id
_entity.type
_entity.pdbx_description
1 polymer ?
#
loop_
_entity_poly.entity_id
_entity_poly.type
_entity_poly.pdbx_seq_one_letter_code
_entity_poly.pdbx_strand_id
1 'polypeptide(L)' 'MTMSNETLSIWIVLQYPPEHPDCFVAQRFQVEKPTGEKLIAHSLEELRKRMPPGLTVCPRMPSDDHRLVETWF' A
#
# COMPACT_ATOMS: atom_id res chain seq x y z
N MET A 1 -2.21 -28.05 -12.70
CA MET A 1 -1.71 -26.84 -12.01
C MET A 1 -2.23 -25.65 -12.78
N THR A 2 -3.38 -25.10 -12.37
CA THR A 2 -3.92 -23.88 -12.96
C THR A 2 -2.95 -22.75 -12.60
N MET A 3 -2.27 -22.18 -13.58
CA MET A 3 -1.61 -20.89 -13.37
C MET A 3 -2.73 -19.90 -13.07
N SER A 4 -2.83 -19.44 -11.82
CA SER A 4 -3.62 -18.26 -11.52
C SER A 4 -3.05 -17.13 -12.36
N ASN A 5 -3.90 -16.48 -13.16
CA ASN A 5 -3.53 -15.28 -13.91
C ASN A 5 -3.44 -14.09 -12.95
N GLU A 6 -2.72 -14.27 -11.84
CA GLU A 6 -2.54 -13.28 -10.79
C GLU A 6 -1.52 -12.27 -11.29
N THR A 7 -2.06 -11.17 -11.78
CA THR A 7 -1.25 -10.01 -12.14
C THR A 7 -0.64 -9.48 -10.85
N LEU A 8 0.66 -9.16 -10.89
CA LEU A 8 1.40 -8.63 -9.73
C LEU A 8 0.61 -7.47 -9.10
N SER A 9 0.25 -7.64 -7.82
CA SER A 9 -0.44 -6.62 -7.03
C SER A 9 0.54 -6.03 -6.03
N ILE A 10 0.59 -4.71 -5.95
CA ILE A 10 1.44 -4.00 -5.02
C ILE A 10 0.57 -3.01 -4.26
N TRP A 11 0.81 -2.84 -2.97
CA TRP A 11 0.22 -1.75 -2.20
C TRP A 11 1.29 -0.78 -1.75
N ILE A 12 1.02 0.51 -1.99
CA ILE A 12 1.92 1.59 -1.57
C ILE A 12 1.24 2.31 -0.40
N VAL A 13 1.92 2.35 0.75
CA VAL A 13 1.43 3.04 1.94
C VAL A 13 2.07 4.41 2.04
N LEU A 14 1.23 5.45 2.03
CA LEU A 14 1.62 6.84 2.17
C LEU A 14 1.13 7.41 3.50
N GLN A 15 1.95 8.25 4.15
CA GLN A 15 1.54 9.09 5.26
C GLN A 15 1.17 10.49 4.77
N TYR A 16 0.08 11.03 5.29
CA TYR A 16 -0.34 12.43 5.13
C TYR A 16 -0.34 12.92 3.67
N PRO A 17 -0.89 12.16 2.70
CA PRO A 17 -0.98 12.66 1.33
C PRO A 17 -1.88 13.90 1.28
N PRO A 18 -1.70 14.84 0.32
CA PRO A 18 -2.47 16.08 0.27
C PRO A 18 -4.00 15.89 0.27
N GLU A 19 -4.48 14.80 -0.35
CA GLU A 19 -5.90 14.44 -0.39
C GLU A 19 -6.46 13.96 0.97
N HIS A 20 -5.58 13.48 1.86
CA HIS A 20 -5.91 12.94 3.18
C HIS A 20 -4.82 13.33 4.20
N PRO A 21 -4.72 14.62 4.58
CA PRO A 21 -3.57 15.17 5.30
C PRO A 21 -3.37 14.58 6.71
N ASP A 22 -4.42 14.00 7.32
CA ASP A 22 -4.36 13.44 8.68
C ASP A 22 -4.47 11.90 8.70
N CYS A 23 -4.23 11.24 7.57
CA CYS A 23 -4.39 9.79 7.44
C CYS A 23 -3.15 9.10 6.84
N PHE A 24 -3.13 7.78 7.01
CA PHE A 24 -2.34 6.86 6.20
C PHE A 24 -3.23 6.27 5.10
N VAL A 25 -2.68 6.15 3.89
CA VAL A 25 -3.40 5.63 2.73
C VAL A 25 -2.59 4.50 2.09
N ALA A 26 -3.16 3.30 2.05
CA ALA A 26 -2.66 2.22 1.21
C ALA A 26 -3.39 2.28 -0.13
N GLN A 27 -2.68 2.46 -1.23
CA GLN A 27 -3.25 2.42 -2.58
C GLN A 27 -2.76 1.18 -3.31
N ARG A 28 -3.70 0.42 -3.89
CA ARG A 28 -3.36 -0.79 -4.66
C ARG A 28 -3.03 -0.45 -6.10
N PHE A 29 -1.97 -1.06 -6.60
CA PHE A 29 -1.52 -1.02 -7.98
C PHE A 29 -1.57 -2.44 -8.54
N GLN A 30 -1.94 -2.54 -9.82
CA GLN A 30 -1.82 -3.75 -10.60
C GLN A 30 -0.76 -3.50 -11.66
N VAL A 31 0.38 -4.21 -11.55
CA VAL A 31 1.61 -3.90 -12.28
C VAL A 31 2.03 -2.45 -11.98
N GLU A 32 1.89 -1.54 -12.93
CA GLU A 32 2.27 -0.12 -12.82
C GLU A 32 1.07 0.82 -12.67
N LYS A 33 -0.16 0.29 -12.80
CA LYS A 33 -1.36 1.11 -12.84
C LYS A 33 -2.04 1.16 -11.47
N PRO A 34 -2.34 2.35 -10.93
CA PRO A 34 -3.17 2.45 -9.75
C PRO A 34 -4.55 1.88 -10.05
N THR A 35 -5.06 1.10 -9.12
CA THR A 35 -6.48 0.72 -9.11
C THR A 35 -7.28 1.81 -8.37
N GLY A 36 -8.62 1.68 -8.37
CA GLY A 36 -9.49 2.52 -7.54
C GLY A 36 -9.50 2.12 -6.07
N GLU A 37 -8.81 1.04 -5.70
CA GLU A 37 -8.85 0.49 -4.35
C GLU A 37 -7.85 1.21 -3.43
N LYS A 38 -8.39 1.77 -2.34
CA LYS A 38 -7.65 2.47 -1.30
C LYS A 38 -8.15 2.03 0.06
N LEU A 39 -7.22 1.83 1.00
CA LEU A 39 -7.51 1.69 2.41
C LEU A 39 -7.00 2.95 3.12
N ILE A 40 -7.82 3.54 3.99
CA ILE A 40 -7.51 4.77 4.71
C ILE A 40 -7.70 4.52 6.20
N ALA A 41 -6.73 4.95 7.01
CA ALA A 41 -6.80 4.84 8.47
C ALA A 41 -6.06 6.01 9.14
N HIS A 42 -6.37 6.30 10.40
CA HIS A 42 -5.71 7.38 11.15
C HIS A 42 -4.40 6.95 11.80
N SER A 43 -4.07 5.66 11.77
CA SER A 43 -2.79 5.13 12.24
C SER A 43 -2.28 4.04 11.30
N LEU A 44 -0.95 3.90 11.25
CA LEU A 44 -0.31 2.84 10.48
C LEU A 44 -0.70 1.44 10.99
N GLU A 45 -0.81 1.27 12.31
CA GLU A 45 -1.21 -0.01 12.90
C GLU A 45 -2.61 -0.43 12.46
N GLU A 46 -3.57 0.48 12.48
CA GLU A 46 -4.92 0.23 12.00
C GLU A 46 -4.93 -0.10 10.50
N LEU A 47 -4.15 0.62 9.70
CA LEU A 47 -4.05 0.36 8.26
C LEU A 47 -3.53 -1.06 8.01
N ARG A 48 -2.47 -1.47 8.72
CA ARG A 48 -1.89 -2.83 8.62
C ARG A 48 -2.88 -3.93 8.97
N LYS A 49 -3.77 -3.72 9.94
CA LYS A 49 -4.85 -4.67 10.28
C LYS A 49 -5.89 -4.83 9.17
N ARG A 50 -6.02 -3.83 8.28
CA ARG A 50 -6.96 -3.84 7.14
C ARG A 50 -6.33 -4.39 5.86
N MET A 51 -5.00 -4.52 5.81
CA MET A 51 -4.29 -5.07 4.66
C MET A 51 -4.72 -6.52 4.39
N PRO A 52 -4.77 -6.95 3.13
CA PRO A 52 -5.01 -8.35 2.81
C PRO A 52 -3.99 -9.27 3.53
N PRO A 53 -4.44 -10.40 4.08
CA PRO A 53 -3.55 -11.34 4.74
C PRO A 53 -2.59 -12.00 3.73
N GLY A 54 -1.42 -12.43 4.20
CA GLY A 54 -0.45 -13.17 3.38
C GLY A 54 0.50 -12.30 2.56
N LEU A 55 0.36 -10.98 2.62
CA LEU A 55 1.26 -10.04 1.97
C LEU A 55 2.58 -9.88 2.75
N THR A 56 3.66 -9.61 2.03
CA THR A 56 4.98 -9.32 2.60
C THR A 56 5.24 -7.83 2.61
N VAL A 57 5.66 -7.29 3.76
CA VAL A 57 6.04 -5.87 3.90
C VAL A 57 7.49 -5.63 3.49
N CYS A 58 7.69 -4.62 2.66
CA CYS A 58 8.98 -4.04 2.34
C CYS A 58 9.05 -2.62 2.93
N PRO A 59 9.96 -2.36 3.89
CA PRO A 59 10.08 -1.06 4.51
C PRO A 59 10.62 0.00 3.53
N ARG A 60 10.34 1.28 3.79
CA ARG A 60 10.94 2.38 3.01
C ARG A 60 12.48 2.35 3.05
N MET A 61 13.08 2.81 1.97
CA MET A 61 14.50 3.15 1.90
C MET A 61 14.71 4.65 2.16
N PRO A 62 15.90 5.08 2.61
CA PRO A 62 16.19 6.49 2.87
C PRO A 62 15.97 7.43 1.67
N SER A 63 16.17 6.92 0.45
CA SER A 63 16.02 7.68 -0.81
C SER A 63 14.58 7.84 -1.29
N ASP A 64 13.62 7.13 -0.69
CA ASP A 64 12.22 7.21 -1.10
C ASP A 64 11.58 8.53 -0.67
N ASP A 65 10.52 8.95 -1.38
CA ASP A 65 9.67 10.09 -0.99
C ASP A 65 9.34 10.01 0.50
N HIS A 66 9.48 11.12 1.23
CA HIS A 66 9.29 11.17 2.69
C HIS A 66 7.88 10.74 3.15
N ARG A 67 6.90 10.76 2.24
CA ARG A 67 5.54 10.27 2.52
C ARG A 67 5.43 8.76 2.34
N LEU A 68 6.35 8.10 1.64
CA LEU A 68 6.35 6.64 1.53
C LEU A 68 6.72 6.03 2.88
N VAL A 69 5.84 5.18 3.40
CA VAL A 69 6.04 4.48 4.66
C VAL A 69 6.55 3.06 4.41
N GLU A 70 5.84 2.32 3.56
CA GLU A 70 6.12 0.92 3.24
C GLU A 70 5.37 0.47 1.99
N THR A 71 5.82 -0.64 1.43
CA THR A 71 5.23 -1.28 0.24
C THR A 71 4.89 -2.73 0.57
N TRP A 72 3.75 -3.23 0.12
CA TRP A 72 3.31 -4.61 0.37
C TRP A 72 3.11 -5.37 -0.95
N PHE A 73 3.52 -6.64 -0.97
CA PHE A 73 3.47 -7.55 -2.12
C PHE A 73 2.70 -8.83 -1.80
#